data_AF-A0A0H2RP69-F1
#
_entry.id   AF-A0A0H2RP69-F1
#
_cell.length_a   1.000
_cell.length_b   1.000
_cell.length_c   1.000
_cell.angle_alpha   90.00
_cell.angle_beta   90.00
_cell.angle_gamma   90.00
#
_symmetry.space_group_name_H-M   'P 1'
#
loop_
_entity.id
_entity.type
_entity.pdbx_description
1 polymer ?
#
loop_
_entity_poly.entity_id
_entity_poly.type
_entity_poly.pdbx_seq_one_letter_code
_entity_poly.pdbx_strand_id
1 'polypeptide(L)'
;MCEAFIKQGRIAGREITYISKTWILDQRWEGFFSEVRAVVPTIIGVYLIDRRISVAMELPHSSFWVEATEDMSVVLKRKCISALDKIHERGVLHGDVELRHMLV
;
A
#
# COMPACT_ATOMS: atom_id res chain seq x y z
N MET A 1 -7.72 -14.25 1.70
CA MET A 1 -6.30 -14.31 1.26
C MET A 1 -6.05 -13.11 0.34
N CYS A 2 -4.91 -12.41 0.49
CA CYS A 2 -4.54 -11.25 -0.33
C CYS A 2 -3.49 -11.67 -1.37
N GLU A 3 -3.67 -11.26 -2.62
CA GLU A 3 -2.69 -11.43 -3.69
C GLU A 3 -2.24 -10.04 -4.19
N ALA A 4 -0.94 -9.83 -4.38
CA ALA A 4 -0.39 -8.57 -4.87
C ALA A 4 0.25 -8.77 -6.25
N PHE A 5 -0.05 -7.87 -7.19
CA PHE A 5 0.45 -7.91 -8.57
C PHE A 5 1.03 -6.57 -8.99
N ILE A 6 2.07 -6.57 -9.82
CA ILE A 6 2.48 -5.39 -10.59
C ILE A 6 1.72 -5.43 -11.92
N LYS A 7 1.00 -4.36 -12.25
CA LYS A 7 0.18 -4.25 -13.47
C LYS A 7 0.52 -2.98 -14.25
N GLN A 8 0.21 -3.01 -15.54
CA GLN A 8 0.25 -1.82 -16.40
C GLN A 8 -1.17 -1.42 -16.79
N GLY A 9 -1.40 -0.11 -16.89
CA GLY A 9 -2.69 0.47 -17.25
C GLY A 9 -2.51 1.83 -17.93
N ARG A 10 -3.63 2.47 -18.29
CA ARG A 10 -3.60 3.77 -18.97
C ARG A 10 -4.53 4.77 -18.29
N ILE A 11 -4.00 5.95 -17.92
CA ILE A 11 -4.77 7.07 -17.36
C ILE A 11 -4.58 8.28 -18.26
N ALA A 12 -5.68 8.89 -18.74
CA ALA A 12 -5.65 10.06 -19.61
C ALA A 12 -4.69 9.92 -20.82
N GLY A 13 -4.60 8.70 -21.38
CA GLY A 13 -3.72 8.39 -22.51
C GLY A 13 -2.26 8.08 -22.16
N ARG A 14 -1.83 8.21 -20.89
CA ARG A 14 -0.48 7.86 -20.42
C ARG A 14 -0.45 6.46 -19.83
N GLU A 15 0.57 5.68 -20.20
CA GLU A 15 0.83 4.40 -19.55
C GLU A 15 1.35 4.60 -18.14
N ILE A 16 0.85 3.80 -17.21
CA ILE A 16 1.27 3.76 -15.82
C ILE A 16 1.53 2.32 -15.40
N THR A 17 2.50 2.14 -14.52
CA THR A 17 2.71 0.88 -13.80
C THR A 17 2.28 1.07 -12.36
N TYR A 18 1.56 0.11 -11.80
CA TYR A 18 0.95 0.22 -10.48
C TYR A 18 0.93 -1.13 -9.76
N ILE A 19 0.81 -1.09 -8.43
CA ILE A 19 0.59 -2.27 -7.60
C ILE A 19 -0.92 -2.50 -7.46
N SER A 20 -1.36 -3.75 -7.59
CA SER A 20 -2.74 -4.15 -7.42
C SER A 20 -2.81 -5.23 -6.35
N LYS A 21 -3.28 -4.87 -5.15
CA LYS A 21 -3.66 -5.86 -4.14
C LYS A 21 -5.10 -6.30 -4.38
N THR A 22 -5.37 -7.60 -4.30
CA THR A 22 -6.66 -8.20 -4.65
C THR A 22 -7.07 -9.22 -3.60
N TRP A 23 -8.36 -9.22 -3.25
CA TRP A 23 -8.95 -10.11 -2.27
C TRP A 23 -10.28 -10.68 -2.77
N ILE A 24 -10.59 -11.91 -2.40
CA ILE A 24 -11.85 -12.59 -2.72
C ILE A 24 -12.90 -12.26 -1.65
N LEU A 25 -14.11 -11.87 -2.07
CA LEU A 25 -15.26 -11.56 -1.21
C LEU A 25 -16.07 -12.81 -0.86
N ASP A 26 -15.43 -13.83 -0.31
CA ASP A 26 -16.08 -15.06 0.14
C ASP A 26 -16.28 -15.11 1.67
N GLN A 27 -15.64 -14.23 2.44
CA GLN A 27 -15.75 -14.18 3.89
C GLN A 27 -16.22 -12.80 4.39
N ARG A 28 -16.95 -12.79 5.51
CA ARG A 28 -17.38 -11.58 6.22
C ARG A 28 -16.13 -10.78 6.58
N TRP A 29 -15.97 -9.62 5.96
CA TRP A 29 -14.67 -8.98 5.85
C TRP A 29 -14.57 -7.77 6.77
N GLU A 30 -13.94 -7.95 7.93
CA GLU A 30 -13.57 -6.86 8.85
C GLU A 30 -12.12 -6.45 8.58
N GLY A 31 -11.88 -5.28 7.97
CA GLY A 31 -10.51 -4.75 7.78
C GLY A 31 -10.23 -4.03 6.45
N PHE A 32 -11.06 -4.19 5.41
CA PHE A 32 -10.81 -3.51 4.13
C PHE A 32 -10.78 -1.97 4.25
N PHE A 33 -11.63 -1.42 5.11
CA PHE A 33 -11.72 0.03 5.33
C PHE A 33 -10.48 0.63 6.02
N SER A 34 -9.67 -0.15 6.76
CA SER A 34 -8.45 0.39 7.37
C SER A 34 -7.31 0.50 6.37
N GLU A 35 -7.22 -0.39 5.39
CA GLU A 35 -6.19 -0.31 4.34
C GLU A 35 -6.43 0.84 3.36
N VAL A 36 -7.69 1.13 3.00
CA VAL A 36 -8.03 2.20 2.04
C VAL A 36 -7.77 3.61 2.61
N ARG A 37 -7.62 3.75 3.93
CA ARG A 37 -7.31 5.04 4.57
C ARG A 37 -5.81 5.28 4.78
N ALA A 38 -4.97 4.28 4.54
CA ALA A 38 -3.52 4.37 4.69
C ALA A 38 -2.88 4.97 3.42
N VAL A 39 -2.15 6.08 3.57
CA VAL A 39 -1.74 6.97 2.47
C VAL A 39 -0.32 6.67 1.97
N VAL A 40 0.18 5.45 2.15
CA VAL A 40 1.48 5.04 1.62
C VAL A 40 1.44 3.55 1.29
N PRO A 41 1.51 3.14 0.01
CA PRO A 41 1.49 3.94 -1.21
C PRO A 41 0.15 4.65 -1.50
N THR A 42 0.17 5.73 -2.29
CA THR A 42 -1.02 6.45 -2.75
C THR A 42 -1.99 5.51 -3.47
N ILE A 43 -3.27 5.57 -3.14
CA ILE A 43 -4.30 4.79 -3.82
C ILE A 43 -4.71 5.52 -5.10
N ILE A 44 -4.53 4.86 -6.25
CA ILE A 44 -5.00 5.31 -7.56
C ILE A 44 -6.51 5.07 -7.67
N GLY A 45 -6.98 3.93 -7.17
CA GLY A 45 -8.40 3.60 -7.19
C GLY A 45 -8.72 2.26 -6.56
N VAL A 46 -10.01 2.06 -6.27
CA VAL A 46 -10.56 0.81 -5.75
C VAL A 46 -11.62 0.33 -6.74
N TYR A 47 -11.57 -0.95 -7.12
CA TYR A 47 -12.50 -1.53 -8.08
C TYR A 47 -12.94 -2.92 -7.66
N LEU A 48 -14.15 -3.28 -8.07
CA LEU A 48 -14.78 -4.58 -7.81
C LEU A 48 -14.96 -5.30 -9.15
N ILE A 49 -14.39 -6.49 -9.29
CA ILE A 49 -14.53 -7.35 -10.48
C ILE A 49 -14.70 -8.79 -10.00
N ASP A 50 -15.72 -9.50 -10.50
CA ASP A 50 -15.93 -10.94 -10.25
C ASP A 50 -15.82 -11.36 -8.78
N ARG A 51 -16.50 -10.62 -7.88
CA ARG A 51 -16.47 -10.82 -6.43
C ARG A 51 -15.07 -10.69 -5.82
N ARG A 52 -14.17 -9.96 -6.48
CA ARG A 52 -12.87 -9.58 -5.96
C ARG A 52 -12.83 -8.06 -5.80
N ILE A 53 -12.34 -7.60 -4.66
CA ILE A 53 -11.98 -6.20 -4.48
C ILE A 53 -10.50 -6.07 -4.81
N SER A 54 -10.17 -5.08 -5.62
CA SER A 54 -8.80 -4.74 -5.96
C SER A 54 -8.53 -3.28 -5.64
N VAL A 55 -7.39 -3.02 -5.01
CA VAL A 55 -6.89 -1.68 -4.72
C VAL A 55 -5.68 -1.44 -5.61
N ALA A 56 -5.79 -0.48 -6.52
CA ALA A 56 -4.68 0.00 -7.33
C ALA A 56 -3.94 1.10 -6.56
N MET A 57 -2.63 0.94 -6.47
CA MET A 57 -1.73 1.75 -5.66
C MET A 57 -0.55 2.19 -6.53
N GLU A 58 -0.07 3.42 -6.34
CA GLU A 58 1.15 3.88 -6.99
C GLU A 58 2.31 2.96 -6.67
N LEU A 59 3.21 2.80 -7.64
CA LEU A 59 4.50 2.19 -7.36
C LEU A 59 5.27 3.06 -6.36
N PRO A 60 5.99 2.46 -5.41
CA PRO A 60 7.02 3.17 -4.67
C PRO A 60 8.06 3.74 -5.65
N HIS A 61 8.76 4.79 -5.24
CA HIS A 61 9.73 5.51 -6.08
C HIS A 61 10.67 4.53 -6.81
N SER A 62 10.94 4.79 -8.10
CA SER A 62 11.62 3.86 -9.03
C SER A 62 13.09 3.56 -8.71
N SER A 63 13.63 4.09 -7.62
CA SER A 63 15.06 4.04 -7.32
C SER A 63 15.42 2.98 -6.28
N PHE A 64 14.50 2.64 -5.38
CA PHE A 64 14.85 1.82 -4.23
C PHE A 64 13.62 1.22 -3.58
N TRP A 65 13.54 -0.11 -3.55
CA TRP A 65 12.50 -0.87 -2.85
C TRP A 65 13.22 -1.86 -1.94
N VAL A 66 13.34 -1.51 -0.66
CA VAL A 66 13.83 -2.46 0.34
C VAL A 66 12.84 -2.56 1.48
N GLU A 67 12.72 -3.75 2.03
CA GLU A 67 12.10 -3.91 3.33
C GLU A 67 12.90 -3.09 4.35
N ALA A 68 12.20 -2.48 5.31
CA ALA A 68 12.88 -1.80 6.39
C ALA A 68 13.74 -2.83 7.16
N THR A 69 14.92 -2.41 7.58
CA THR A 69 15.85 -3.25 8.34
C THR A 69 16.41 -2.48 9.53
N GLU A 70 16.95 -3.20 10.52
CA GLU A 70 17.55 -2.56 11.70
C GLU A 70 18.82 -1.78 11.38
N ASP A 71 19.56 -2.21 10.36
CA ASP A 71 20.84 -1.64 9.91
C ASP A 71 20.68 -0.49 8.89
N MET A 72 19.45 -0.16 8.48
CA MET A 72 19.23 0.94 7.54
C MET A 72 19.62 2.30 8.13
N SER A 73 19.98 3.24 7.25
CA SER A 73 20.42 4.57 7.66
C SER A 73 19.35 5.33 8.48
N VAL A 74 19.79 6.25 9.34
CA VAL A 74 18.90 7.11 10.15
C VAL A 74 17.90 7.88 9.28
N VAL A 75 18.28 8.26 8.06
CA VAL A 75 17.40 8.94 7.11
C VAL A 75 16.22 8.05 6.71
N LEU A 76 16.45 6.76 6.46
CA LEU A 76 15.40 5.81 6.11
C LEU A 76 14.49 5.52 7.31
N LYS A 77 15.05 5.39 8.53
CA LYS A 77 14.26 5.28 9.78
C LYS A 77 13.31 6.46 9.97
N ARG A 78 13.77 7.68 9.70
CA ARG A 78 12.91 8.88 9.76
C ARG A 78 11.79 8.85 8.73
N LYS A 79 11.99 8.26 7.54
CA LYS A 79 10.92 8.10 6.55
C LYS A 79 9.82 7.16 7.05
N CYS A 80 10.17 6.03 7.66
CA CYS A 80 9.20 5.11 8.25
C CYS A 80 8.39 5.79 9.36
N ILE A 81 9.05 6.53 10.26
CA ILE A 81 8.37 7.29 11.32
C ILE A 81 7.45 8.35 10.72
N SER A 82 7.92 9.12 9.73
CA SER A 82 7.10 10.13 9.06
C SER A 82 5.88 9.53 8.35
N ALA A 83 5.99 8.31 7.81
CA ALA A 83 4.84 7.59 7.25
C ALA A 83 3.82 7.22 8.33
N LEU A 84 4.28 6.77 9.50
CA LEU A 84 3.42 6.51 10.66
C LEU A 84 2.75 7.80 11.15
N ASP A 85 3.49 8.90 11.27
CA ASP A 85 2.92 10.21 11.64
C ASP A 85 1.79 10.63 10.70
N LYS A 86 1.99 10.48 9.39
CA LYS A 86 0.98 10.81 8.36
C LYS A 86 -0.29 9.98 8.46
N ILE A 87 -0.21 8.71 8.88
CA ILE A 87 -1.43 7.90 9.09
C ILE A 87 -2.07 8.25 10.44
N HIS A 88 -1.28 8.52 11.47
CA HIS A 88 -1.77 8.94 12.78
C HIS A 88 -2.49 10.30 12.73
N GLU A 89 -2.00 11.26 11.95
CA GLU A 89 -2.66 12.55 11.68
C GLU A 89 -4.08 12.37 11.09
N ARG A 90 -4.34 11.25 10.42
CA ARG A 90 -5.63 10.90 9.84
C ARG A 90 -6.49 10.02 10.76
N GLY A 91 -6.04 9.78 11.98
CA GLY A 91 -6.68 8.88 12.95
C GLY A 91 -6.61 7.41 12.56
N VAL A 92 -5.63 7.03 11.72
CA VAL A 92 -5.42 5.65 11.27
C VAL A 92 -4.24 5.04 12.03
N LEU A 93 -4.48 3.92 12.69
CA LEU A 93 -3.44 3.08 13.30
C LEU A 93 -3.06 1.97 12.31
N HIS A 94 -1.77 1.70 12.12
CA HIS A 94 -1.30 0.64 11.21
C HIS A 94 -1.78 -0.77 11.65
N GLY A 95 -1.96 -0.99 12.96
CA GLY A 95 -2.50 -2.25 13.51
C GLY A 95 -1.49 -3.40 13.63
N ASP A 96 -0.47 -3.44 12.77
CA ASP A 96 0.56 -4.49 12.78
C ASP A 96 1.93 -3.93 12.34
N VAL A 97 2.58 -3.19 13.23
CA VAL A 97 3.84 -2.47 12.93
C VAL A 97 5.03 -3.42 13.03
N GLU A 98 5.54 -3.84 11.88
CA GLU A 98 6.72 -4.68 11.76
C GLU A 98 7.58 -4.26 10.55
N LEU A 99 8.89 -4.51 10.63
CA LEU A 99 9.84 -4.12 9.59
C LEU A 99 9.51 -4.70 8.20
N ARG A 100 9.10 -5.97 8.15
CA ARG A 100 8.65 -6.66 6.93
C ARG A 100 7.39 -6.06 6.29
N HIS A 101 6.65 -5.22 7.02
CA HIS A 101 5.47 -4.53 6.52
C HIS A 101 5.76 -3.08 6.09
N MET A 102 7.02 -2.65 6.18
CA MET A 102 7.45 -1.32 5.75
C MET A 102 8.34 -1.43 4.51
N LEU A 103 7.91 -0.77 3.43
CA LEU A 103 8.68 -0.66 2.20
C LEU A 103 9.26 0.75 2.07
N VAL A 104 10.57 0.84 1.87
CA VAL A 104 11.35 2.08 1.83
C VAL A 104 11.91 2.36 0.44
#